data_AF-A0A4Q8AHZ0-F1
#
_entry.id   AF-A0A4Q8AHZ0-F1
#
_cell.length_a   1.000
_cell.length_b   1.000
_cell.length_c   1.000
_cell.angle_alpha   90.00
_cell.angle_beta   90.00
_cell.angle_gamma   90.00
#
_symmetry.space_group_name_H-M   'P 1'
#
loop_
_entity.id
_entity.type
_entity.pdbx_description
1 polymer ?
#
loop_
_entity_poly.entity_id
_entity_poly.type
_entity_poly.pdbx_seq_one_letter_code
_entity_poly.pdbx_strand_id
1 'polypeptide(L)'
;MLTLALIGFAGGLITGISPCILPVLPVIFLSGGVQSARTQRSGGAVELAQEPSRWRPYLVILGLVVSFSVFTLIGSLLLAVLGLPQDVLRWAGIVVLVLIGIGLIVPRFEAILEKPFAWIPKRDVGTERGGFVLGIALGAVYVPCAGPVLAAITVAGSTGRIGVETIVLTASFAIGAALPLLIFALAGRRVAERVRGFRTHQRGIRITGGIVMIALAAGLVVNLPQLLQRLVPDYTSALQDRFGNSEQITEALDLGGLVTEQNKDLDQCTNGATELQSCGVAPDIRGIQEWFNTPGNAPIALDELRGQVVLVDFWAYSCINCQRSIPHVVAWDAAYRDAGLTVIGVHAPEYAFEKEPRNVRAGAQALGIEYPVALDNSLATWTNYRNRYWPAHYLIDSDGVVRHIRFGEGGYSDTEKLIRELLTAADPTVSLPAPTDVADATPLSGATTPESYLGTTKQVNFAGAEKYSAATSRFRLPSEQPADSFALGGQWTLGTQSIEAAPGTGNGEIRLNYTAAEVRMVLAGSGTVTVNVNGERSSIEVSGVPRSYELLGTDAVATGALTVTLPPGVQAFSFTFG
;
A
#
# COMPACT_ATOMS: atom_id res chain seq x y z
N MET A 1 9.34 -17.97 -10.60
CA MET A 1 10.46 -17.50 -11.46
C MET A 1 10.02 -17.00 -12.84
N LEU A 2 9.44 -17.84 -13.72
CA LEU A 2 9.06 -17.43 -15.08
C LEU A 2 7.99 -16.32 -15.11
N THR A 3 7.01 -16.38 -14.21
CA THR A 3 5.96 -15.37 -14.05
C THR A 3 6.51 -14.03 -13.60
N LEU A 4 7.42 -14.02 -12.62
CA LEU A 4 8.10 -12.80 -12.16
C LEU A 4 8.95 -12.17 -13.28
N ALA A 5 9.66 -12.99 -14.05
CA ALA A 5 10.41 -12.51 -15.21
C ALA A 5 9.49 -11.87 -16.27
N LEU A 6 8.31 -12.46 -16.53
CA LEU A 6 7.32 -11.90 -17.45
C LEU A 6 6.72 -10.59 -16.94
N ILE A 7 6.35 -10.52 -15.65
CA ILE A 7 5.83 -9.30 -15.02
C ILE A 7 6.88 -8.18 -15.07
N GLY A 8 8.13 -8.49 -14.70
CA GLY A 8 9.24 -7.54 -14.78
C GLY A 8 9.42 -7.04 -16.22
N PHE A 9 9.54 -7.95 -17.18
CA PHE A 9 9.72 -7.62 -18.59
C PHE A 9 8.58 -6.75 -19.16
N ALA A 10 7.33 -7.09 -18.87
CA ALA A 10 6.16 -6.32 -19.30
C ALA A 10 6.13 -4.92 -18.64
N GLY A 11 6.38 -4.84 -17.33
CA GLY A 11 6.49 -3.57 -16.62
C GLY A 11 7.60 -2.68 -17.18
N GLY A 12 8.74 -3.27 -17.52
CA GLY A 12 9.85 -2.59 -18.20
C GLY A 12 9.44 -2.07 -19.57
N LEU A 13 8.78 -2.88 -20.40
CA LEU A 13 8.33 -2.50 -21.74
C LEU A 13 7.36 -1.30 -21.71
N ILE A 14 6.40 -1.34 -20.78
CA ILE A 14 5.43 -0.25 -20.57
C ILE A 14 6.15 1.01 -20.09
N THR A 15 7.07 0.87 -19.14
CA THR A 15 7.87 1.99 -18.63
C THR A 15 8.71 2.60 -19.74
N GLY A 16 9.31 1.80 -20.63
CA GLY A 16 10.10 2.27 -21.76
C GLY A 16 9.33 3.09 -22.81
N ILE A 17 8.01 2.93 -22.86
CA ILE A 17 7.09 3.68 -23.75
C ILE A 17 6.42 4.85 -23.01
N SER A 18 6.72 5.02 -21.72
CA SER A 18 6.07 6.02 -20.86
C SER A 18 6.24 7.45 -21.42
N PRO A 19 5.18 8.28 -21.35
CA PRO A 19 5.21 9.67 -21.82
C PRO A 19 6.29 10.54 -21.16
N CYS A 20 6.93 10.07 -20.08
CA CYS A 20 8.10 10.71 -19.47
C CYS A 20 9.38 10.67 -20.34
N ILE A 21 9.50 9.71 -21.26
CA ILE A 21 10.75 9.45 -22.02
C ILE A 21 10.69 10.06 -23.41
N LEU A 22 9.49 10.05 -23.99
CA LEU A 22 9.19 10.51 -25.33
C LEU A 22 9.66 11.97 -25.61
N PRO A 23 9.58 12.91 -24.66
CA PRO A 23 10.10 14.28 -24.83
C PRO A 23 11.63 14.39 -24.87
N VAL A 24 12.34 13.44 -24.26
CA VAL A 24 13.81 13.43 -24.16
C VAL A 24 14.45 12.72 -25.35
N LEU A 25 13.72 11.79 -25.99
CA LEU A 25 14.16 11.06 -27.17
C LEU A 25 14.74 11.97 -28.27
N PRO A 26 14.09 13.07 -28.72
CA PRO A 26 14.65 13.96 -29.73
C PRO A 26 16.00 14.56 -29.33
N VAL A 27 16.19 14.87 -28.05
CA VAL A 27 17.45 15.43 -27.54
C VAL A 27 18.54 14.38 -27.53
N ILE A 28 18.24 13.12 -27.17
CA ILE A 28 19.20 11.99 -27.21
C ILE A 28 19.56 11.62 -28.65
N PHE A 29 18.59 11.63 -29.57
CA PHE A 29 18.83 11.41 -31.00
C PHE A 29 19.70 12.51 -31.61
N LEU A 30 19.44 13.75 -31.22
CA LEU A 30 20.22 14.90 -31.67
C LEU A 30 21.58 14.90 -30.98
N SER A 31 21.72 14.75 -29.66
CA SER A 31 23.03 14.70 -28.99
C SER A 31 23.86 13.49 -29.42
N GLY A 32 23.27 12.31 -29.64
CA GLY A 32 23.95 11.15 -30.24
C GLY A 32 24.42 11.40 -31.69
N GLY A 33 23.71 12.23 -32.45
CA GLY A 33 24.10 12.67 -33.79
C GLY A 33 25.01 13.91 -33.83
N VAL A 34 24.97 14.77 -32.81
CA VAL A 34 25.66 16.07 -32.75
C VAL A 34 26.91 16.01 -31.86
N GLN A 35 27.04 15.02 -30.96
CA GLN A 35 28.32 14.68 -30.31
C GLN A 35 29.26 13.97 -31.27
N SER A 36 28.74 13.32 -32.32
CA SER A 36 29.56 12.94 -33.49
C SER A 36 30.11 14.15 -34.25
N ALA A 37 29.65 15.38 -33.96
CA ALA A 37 30.10 16.62 -34.59
C ALA A 37 30.72 17.63 -33.60
N ARG A 38 30.80 17.34 -32.29
CA ARG A 38 31.44 18.22 -31.29
C ARG A 38 32.81 17.75 -30.84
N THR A 39 33.25 16.56 -31.24
CA THR A 39 34.62 16.08 -31.01
C THR A 39 35.62 16.63 -32.03
N GLN A 40 35.54 17.93 -32.37
CA GLN A 40 36.65 18.66 -32.98
C GLN A 40 36.41 20.17 -32.94
N ARG A 41 36.85 20.81 -31.85
CA ARG A 41 37.46 22.14 -31.94
C ARG A 41 38.74 22.13 -31.12
N SER A 42 39.74 21.46 -31.66
CA SER A 42 41.16 21.77 -31.45
C SER A 42 41.92 21.25 -32.66
N GLY A 43 42.32 22.19 -33.51
CA GLY A 43 43.38 22.13 -34.53
C GLY A 43 43.59 20.88 -35.39
N GLY A 44 43.26 21.00 -36.68
CA GLY A 44 44.08 20.45 -37.77
C GLY A 44 43.92 18.96 -38.10
N ALA A 45 43.82 18.67 -39.40
CA ALA A 45 43.73 17.37 -40.05
C ALA A 45 42.35 16.66 -39.99
N VAL A 46 41.85 16.41 -41.19
CA VAL A 46 40.70 15.58 -41.51
C VAL A 46 41.13 14.13 -41.34
N GLU A 47 40.69 13.47 -40.26
CA GLU A 47 40.73 12.01 -40.18
C GLU A 47 39.33 11.43 -40.36
N LEU A 48 39.28 10.46 -41.27
CA LEU A 48 38.10 9.86 -41.86
C LEU A 48 37.22 9.24 -40.77
N ALA A 49 35.92 9.54 -40.87
CA ALA A 49 34.86 8.88 -40.11
C ALA A 49 35.03 7.35 -40.17
N GLN A 50 35.21 6.71 -39.01
CA GLN A 50 35.29 5.26 -38.91
C GLN A 50 34.12 4.64 -38.14
N GLU A 51 33.71 3.50 -38.67
CA GLU A 51 32.49 2.69 -38.49
C GLU A 51 31.89 2.63 -37.07
N PRO A 52 30.55 2.58 -36.94
CA PRO A 52 29.89 2.45 -35.64
C PRO A 52 30.03 1.02 -35.14
N SER A 53 30.79 0.81 -34.05
CA SER A 53 30.89 -0.53 -33.47
C SER A 53 29.52 -1.06 -33.05
N ARG A 54 29.22 -2.30 -33.45
CA ARG A 54 27.95 -3.01 -33.23
C ARG A 54 27.60 -3.19 -31.74
N TRP A 55 28.57 -2.96 -30.87
CA TRP A 55 28.51 -3.19 -29.41
C TRP A 55 28.16 -1.93 -28.60
N ARG A 56 28.25 -0.73 -29.19
CA ARG A 56 27.92 0.53 -28.50
C ARG A 56 26.51 0.57 -27.89
N PRO A 57 25.44 0.14 -28.58
CA PRO A 57 24.09 0.13 -27.99
C PRO A 57 23.99 -0.78 -26.76
N TYR A 58 24.65 -1.93 -26.79
CA TYR A 58 24.68 -2.88 -25.67
C TYR A 58 25.45 -2.31 -24.46
N LEU A 59 26.53 -1.56 -24.69
CA LEU A 59 27.27 -0.88 -23.62
C LEU A 59 26.48 0.26 -22.96
N VAL A 60 25.65 0.97 -23.73
CA VAL A 60 24.72 1.99 -23.19
C VAL A 60 23.65 1.34 -22.31
N ILE A 61 23.06 0.23 -22.78
CA ILE A 61 22.06 -0.53 -22.02
C ILE A 61 22.68 -1.05 -20.73
N LEU A 62 23.86 -1.66 -20.80
CA LEU A 62 24.57 -2.16 -19.61
C LEU A 62 24.83 -1.05 -18.59
N GLY A 63 25.26 0.14 -19.04
CA GLY A 63 25.46 1.31 -18.17
C GLY A 63 24.17 1.81 -17.52
N LEU A 64 23.06 1.80 -18.28
CA LEU A 64 21.75 2.21 -17.80
C LEU A 64 21.22 1.22 -16.73
N VAL A 65 21.31 -0.08 -16.99
CA VAL A 65 20.88 -1.12 -16.03
C VAL A 65 21.71 -1.04 -14.74
N VAL A 66 23.03 -0.96 -14.85
CA VAL A 66 23.92 -0.93 -13.68
C VAL A 66 23.68 0.34 -12.86
N SER A 67 23.62 1.51 -13.50
CA SER A 67 23.37 2.77 -12.79
C SER A 67 22.00 2.79 -12.13
N PHE A 68 20.95 2.39 -12.85
CA PHE A 68 19.60 2.36 -12.32
C PHE A 68 19.48 1.45 -11.09
N SER A 69 20.02 0.23 -11.15
CA SER A 69 20.02 -0.70 -10.03
C SER A 69 20.81 -0.15 -8.84
N VAL A 70 21.99 0.41 -9.08
CA VAL A 70 22.87 0.95 -8.02
C VAL A 70 22.25 2.19 -7.36
N PHE A 71 21.78 3.17 -8.12
CA PHE A 71 21.17 4.39 -7.57
C PHE A 71 19.85 4.10 -6.85
N THR A 72 19.04 3.17 -7.37
CA THR A 72 17.79 2.78 -6.70
C THR A 72 18.07 2.11 -5.37
N LEU A 73 19.04 1.17 -5.33
CA LEU A 73 19.40 0.43 -4.12
C LEU A 73 20.11 1.31 -3.08
N ILE A 74 21.06 2.16 -3.51
CA ILE A 74 21.75 3.09 -2.62
C ILE A 74 20.78 4.15 -2.10
N GLY A 75 19.89 4.65 -2.96
CA GLY A 75 18.87 5.63 -2.57
C GLY A 75 17.92 5.07 -1.52
N SER A 76 17.41 3.86 -1.72
CA SER A 76 16.51 3.23 -0.75
C SER A 76 17.21 2.91 0.57
N LEU A 77 18.47 2.43 0.52
CA LEU A 77 19.28 2.16 1.71
C LEU A 77 19.57 3.44 2.51
N LEU A 78 19.95 4.53 1.83
CA LEU A 78 20.17 5.83 2.46
C LEU A 78 18.91 6.34 3.15
N LEU A 79 17.75 6.26 2.49
CA LEU A 79 16.49 6.69 3.11
C LEU A 79 16.11 5.85 4.32
N ALA A 80 16.32 4.53 4.25
CA ALA A 80 16.08 3.63 5.38
C ALA A 80 16.95 3.98 6.59
N VAL A 81 18.23 4.28 6.36
CA VAL A 81 19.18 4.66 7.44
C VAL A 81 18.89 6.07 8.00
N LEU A 82 18.42 6.99 7.16
CA LEU A 82 18.13 8.38 7.56
C LEU A 82 16.71 8.58 8.15
N GLY A 83 15.85 7.55 8.13
CA GLY A 83 14.49 7.65 8.65
C GLY A 83 13.59 8.65 7.92
N LEU A 84 13.92 8.98 6.66
CA LEU A 84 13.22 10.00 5.89
C LEU A 84 12.00 9.41 5.16
N PRO A 85 10.86 10.13 5.09
CA PRO A 85 9.67 9.64 4.40
C PRO A 85 9.93 9.46 2.90
N GLN A 86 9.31 8.43 2.29
CA GLN A 86 9.47 8.10 0.86
C GLN A 86 9.08 9.25 -0.08
N ASP A 87 8.28 10.20 0.40
CA ASP A 87 7.94 11.42 -0.32
C ASP A 87 9.15 12.30 -0.66
N VAL A 88 10.24 12.23 0.11
CA VAL A 88 11.45 13.02 -0.14
C VAL A 88 12.10 12.63 -1.46
N LEU A 89 12.20 11.34 -1.78
CA LEU A 89 12.71 10.86 -3.07
C LEU A 89 11.84 11.33 -4.23
N ARG A 90 10.51 11.28 -4.05
CA ARG A 90 9.54 11.71 -5.06
C ARG A 90 9.70 13.20 -5.36
N TRP A 91 9.73 14.04 -4.33
CA TRP A 91 9.91 15.49 -4.49
C TRP A 91 11.28 15.84 -5.06
N ALA A 92 12.36 15.18 -4.62
CA ALA A 92 13.68 15.36 -5.19
C ALA A 92 13.71 15.03 -6.69
N GLY A 93 13.06 13.94 -7.10
CA GLY A 93 12.92 13.55 -8.50
C GLY A 93 12.14 14.58 -9.34
N ILE A 94 11.03 15.11 -8.81
CA ILE A 94 10.22 16.15 -9.47
C ILE A 94 11.05 17.43 -9.66
N VAL A 95 11.79 17.87 -8.63
CA VAL A 95 12.65 19.06 -8.69
C VAL A 95 13.72 18.89 -9.78
N VAL A 96 14.36 17.72 -9.85
CA VAL A 96 15.36 17.42 -10.90
C VAL A 96 14.73 17.47 -12.30
N LEU A 97 13.55 16.87 -12.49
CA LEU A 97 12.86 16.88 -13.79
C LEU A 97 12.47 18.30 -14.23
N VAL A 98 12.00 19.15 -13.30
CA VAL A 98 11.68 20.54 -13.57
C VAL A 98 12.93 21.32 -13.97
N LEU A 99 14.05 21.14 -13.25
CA LEU A 99 15.32 21.79 -13.58
C LEU A 99 15.83 21.40 -14.97
N ILE A 100 15.73 20.11 -15.34
CA ILE A 100 16.09 19.63 -16.68
C ILE A 100 15.15 20.24 -17.74
N GLY A 101 13.84 20.25 -17.49
CA GLY A 101 12.85 20.86 -18.38
C GLY A 101 13.11 22.34 -18.63
N ILE A 102 13.43 23.11 -17.59
CA ILE A 102 13.81 24.53 -17.69
C ILE A 102 15.11 24.69 -18.48
N GLY A 103 16.10 23.83 -18.25
CA GLY A 103 17.35 23.81 -19.02
C GLY A 103 17.15 23.57 -20.52
N LEU A 104 16.15 22.77 -20.90
CA LEU A 104 15.80 22.56 -22.30
C LEU A 104 15.18 23.81 -22.94
N ILE A 105 14.41 24.61 -22.19
CA ILE A 105 13.78 25.85 -22.67
C ILE A 105 14.80 27.01 -22.72
N VAL A 106 15.66 27.12 -21.70
CA VAL A 106 16.59 28.24 -21.51
C VAL A 106 18.05 27.73 -21.50
N PRO A 107 18.78 27.77 -22.63
CA PRO A 107 20.15 27.26 -22.72
C PRO A 107 21.18 28.02 -21.85
N ARG A 108 20.83 29.20 -21.33
CA ARG A 108 21.67 29.94 -20.35
C ARG A 108 21.62 29.32 -18.94
N PHE A 109 20.53 28.62 -18.61
CA PHE A 109 20.36 27.96 -17.31
C PHE A 109 21.25 26.71 -17.18
N GLU A 110 21.46 26.01 -18.29
CA GLU A 110 22.36 24.84 -18.41
C GLU A 110 23.80 25.20 -17.96
N ALA A 111 24.31 26.36 -18.38
CA ALA A 111 25.64 26.84 -17.99
C ALA A 111 25.75 27.25 -16.51
N ILE A 112 24.63 27.57 -15.84
CA ILE A 112 24.60 27.87 -14.40
C ILE A 112 24.58 26.56 -13.59
N LEU A 113 23.84 25.55 -14.08
CA LEU A 113 23.78 24.22 -13.49
C LEU A 113 25.12 23.47 -13.56
N GLU A 114 25.89 23.68 -14.63
CA GLU A 114 27.19 23.02 -14.83
C GLU A 114 28.34 23.64 -13.99
N LYS A 115 28.23 24.90 -13.56
CA LYS A 115 29.25 25.59 -12.74
C LYS A 115 29.70 24.83 -11.47
N PRO A 116 28.80 24.30 -10.62
CA PRO A 116 29.21 23.54 -9.44
C PRO A 116 29.88 22.19 -9.78
N PHE A 117 29.58 21.60 -10.95
CA PHE A 117 30.16 20.34 -11.40
C PHE A 117 31.45 20.51 -12.22
N ALA A 118 31.80 21.74 -12.61
CA ALA A 118 33.01 22.05 -13.38
C ALA A 118 34.33 21.81 -12.62
N TRP A 119 34.27 21.60 -11.30
CA TRP A 119 35.41 21.22 -10.46
C TRP A 119 35.84 19.75 -10.63
N ILE A 120 34.99 18.89 -11.20
CA ILE A 120 35.32 17.49 -11.46
C ILE A 120 36.15 17.41 -12.76
N PRO A 121 37.42 16.95 -12.73
CA PRO A 121 38.27 16.91 -13.92
C PRO A 121 37.70 15.94 -14.96
N LYS A 122 37.43 16.45 -16.17
CA LYS A 122 36.98 15.66 -17.33
C LYS A 122 38.11 14.73 -17.77
N ARG A 123 38.14 13.50 -17.25
CA ARG A 123 38.99 12.43 -17.79
C ARG A 123 38.45 12.05 -19.17
N ASP A 124 39.27 12.16 -20.22
CA ASP A 124 38.94 11.69 -21.56
C ASP A 124 38.69 10.18 -21.53
N VAL A 125 37.43 9.81 -21.45
CA VAL A 125 37.02 8.42 -21.47
C VAL A 125 36.93 8.01 -22.94
N GLY A 126 37.87 7.16 -23.38
CA GLY A 126 38.00 6.72 -24.76
C GLY A 126 36.68 6.26 -25.40
N THR A 127 36.62 6.39 -26.73
CA THR A 127 35.47 6.26 -27.64
C THR A 127 34.64 4.97 -27.55
N GLU A 128 35.06 3.99 -26.74
CA GLU A 128 34.29 2.77 -26.42
C GLU A 128 33.51 2.86 -25.10
N ARG A 129 34.03 3.58 -24.10
CA ARG A 129 33.40 3.75 -22.77
C ARG A 129 32.40 4.91 -22.71
N GLY A 130 32.36 5.77 -23.72
CA GLY A 130 31.40 6.89 -23.80
C GLY A 130 29.94 6.44 -23.76
N GLY A 131 29.62 5.27 -24.31
CA GLY A 131 28.27 4.69 -24.25
C GLY A 131 27.86 4.29 -22.83
N PHE A 132 28.77 3.69 -22.06
CA PHE A 132 28.52 3.27 -20.69
C PHE A 132 28.31 4.48 -19.76
N VAL A 133 29.12 5.53 -19.88
CA VAL A 133 28.99 6.76 -19.09
C VAL A 133 27.68 7.50 -19.40
N LEU A 134 27.29 7.53 -20.69
CA LEU A 134 25.99 8.08 -21.09
C LEU A 134 24.84 7.25 -20.50
N GLY A 135 24.95 5.93 -20.49
CA GLY A 135 23.99 5.03 -19.83
C GLY A 135 23.88 5.31 -18.34
N ILE A 136 25.01 5.56 -17.64
CA ILE A 136 25.01 5.90 -16.22
C ILE A 136 24.23 7.17 -15.94
N ALA A 137 24.48 8.23 -16.70
CA ALA A 137 23.79 9.51 -16.54
C ALA A 137 22.29 9.38 -16.80
N LEU A 138 21.89 8.60 -17.81
CA LEU A 138 20.49 8.37 -18.17
C LEU A 138 19.74 7.53 -17.12
N GLY A 139 20.41 6.55 -16.49
CA GLY A 139 19.83 5.69 -15.45
C GLY A 139 19.37 6.48 -14.21
N ALA A 140 20.16 7.47 -13.78
CA ALA A 140 19.82 8.32 -12.62
C ALA A 140 18.58 9.21 -12.87
N VAL A 141 18.41 9.68 -14.11
CA VAL A 141 17.24 10.49 -14.53
C VAL A 141 15.98 9.64 -14.67
N TYR A 142 16.12 8.31 -14.81
CA TYR A 142 15.02 7.38 -15.02
C TYR A 142 14.28 7.00 -13.73
N VAL A 143 14.96 7.05 -12.58
CA VAL A 143 14.44 6.64 -11.26
C VAL A 143 13.12 7.33 -10.90
N PRO A 144 12.94 8.65 -11.06
CA PRO A 144 11.69 9.34 -10.72
C PRO A 144 10.50 8.98 -11.62
N CYS A 145 10.76 8.43 -12.80
CA CYS A 145 9.77 8.16 -13.84
C CYS A 145 9.29 6.69 -13.85
N ALA A 146 9.93 5.82 -13.06
CA ALA A 146 9.69 4.37 -13.06
C ALA A 146 8.45 3.92 -12.24
N GLY A 147 7.70 4.86 -11.66
CA GLY A 147 6.34 4.65 -11.16
C GLY A 147 6.20 3.63 -10.01
N PRO A 148 4.97 3.11 -9.79
CA PRO A 148 4.66 2.15 -8.72
C PRO A 148 5.40 0.81 -8.83
N VAL A 149 5.83 0.43 -10.03
CA VAL A 149 6.56 -0.83 -10.26
C VAL A 149 7.94 -0.78 -9.60
N LEU A 150 8.64 0.37 -9.69
CA LEU A 150 9.89 0.56 -8.97
C LEU A 150 9.69 0.53 -7.45
N ALA A 151 8.56 1.07 -6.96
CA ALA A 151 8.22 1.00 -5.53
C ALA A 151 8.04 -0.45 -5.09
N ALA A 152 7.36 -1.29 -5.87
CA ALA A 152 7.22 -2.73 -5.59
C ALA A 152 8.58 -3.46 -5.57
N ILE A 153 9.48 -3.16 -6.53
CA ILE A 153 10.84 -3.73 -6.57
C ILE A 153 11.68 -3.25 -5.38
N THR A 154 11.55 -1.98 -5.01
CA THR A 154 12.27 -1.38 -3.89
C THR A 154 11.79 -1.96 -2.55
N VAL A 155 10.47 -2.15 -2.39
CA VAL A 155 9.87 -2.80 -1.23
C VAL A 155 10.32 -4.27 -1.13
N ALA A 156 10.32 -4.99 -2.26
CA ALA A 156 10.85 -6.35 -2.31
C ALA A 156 12.34 -6.38 -1.93
N GLY A 157 13.14 -5.42 -2.40
CA GLY A 157 14.56 -5.29 -2.07
C GLY A 157 14.84 -4.87 -0.63
N SER A 158 13.97 -4.07 0.00
CA SER A 158 14.12 -3.61 1.38
C SER A 158 13.80 -4.68 2.42
N THR A 159 13.21 -5.81 2.03
CA THR A 159 12.93 -6.95 2.92
C THR A 159 14.19 -7.74 3.34
N GLY A 160 15.39 -7.29 2.94
CA GLY A 160 16.67 -7.80 3.43
C GLY A 160 17.11 -9.15 2.86
N ARG A 161 16.28 -9.83 2.07
CA ARG A 161 16.65 -11.04 1.33
C ARG A 161 16.80 -10.68 -0.14
N ILE A 162 18.04 -10.43 -0.60
CA ILE A 162 18.36 -10.37 -2.04
C ILE A 162 18.26 -11.80 -2.60
N GLY A 163 17.02 -12.31 -2.72
CA GLY A 163 16.74 -13.60 -3.31
C GLY A 163 16.91 -13.57 -4.83
N VAL A 164 17.09 -14.76 -5.42
CA VAL A 164 17.16 -14.96 -6.87
C VAL A 164 15.95 -14.33 -7.58
N GLU A 165 14.79 -14.30 -6.91
CA GLU A 165 13.55 -13.70 -7.41
C GLU A 165 13.65 -12.20 -7.67
N THR A 166 14.23 -11.43 -6.75
CA THR A 166 14.40 -9.98 -6.89
C THR A 166 15.43 -9.65 -7.97
N ILE A 167 16.49 -10.45 -8.07
CA ILE A 167 17.49 -10.31 -9.13
C ILE A 167 16.87 -10.58 -10.50
N VAL A 168 16.10 -11.67 -10.63
CA VAL A 168 15.41 -12.04 -11.87
C VAL A 168 14.39 -10.98 -12.25
N LEU A 169 13.57 -10.51 -11.31
CA LEU A 169 12.59 -9.46 -11.55
C LEU A 169 13.25 -8.15 -12.02
N THR A 170 14.32 -7.71 -11.34
CA THR A 170 15.05 -6.48 -11.66
C THR A 170 15.75 -6.59 -13.03
N ALA A 171 16.39 -7.73 -13.30
CA ALA A 171 17.06 -7.99 -14.58
C ALA A 171 16.04 -8.02 -15.74
N SER A 172 14.92 -8.72 -15.57
CA SER A 172 13.85 -8.78 -16.57
C SER A 172 13.20 -7.42 -16.80
N PHE A 173 12.97 -6.63 -15.75
CA PHE A 173 12.49 -5.25 -15.87
C PHE A 173 13.46 -4.36 -16.66
N ALA A 174 14.74 -4.44 -16.33
CA ALA A 174 15.77 -3.68 -17.00
C ALA A 174 15.88 -4.04 -18.49
N ILE A 175 15.80 -5.33 -18.84
CA ILE A 175 15.76 -5.81 -20.22
C ILE A 175 14.49 -5.32 -20.94
N GLY A 176 13.34 -5.37 -20.27
CA GLY A 176 12.07 -4.88 -20.80
C GLY A 176 12.09 -3.39 -21.13
N ALA A 177 12.67 -2.57 -20.26
CA ALA A 177 12.81 -1.12 -20.47
C ALA A 177 13.84 -0.77 -21.55
N ALA A 178 14.90 -1.57 -21.68
CA ALA A 178 15.95 -1.36 -22.68
C ALA A 178 15.47 -1.63 -24.12
N LEU A 179 14.52 -2.55 -24.31
CA LEU A 179 14.11 -3.00 -25.64
C LEU A 179 13.40 -1.90 -26.47
N PRO A 180 12.39 -1.16 -25.97
CA PRO A 180 11.79 -0.03 -26.69
C PRO A 180 12.82 1.05 -26.98
N LEU A 181 13.68 1.38 -26.01
CA LEU A 181 14.74 2.38 -26.18
C LEU A 181 15.70 1.99 -27.32
N LEU A 182 16.06 0.72 -27.44
CA LEU A 182 16.90 0.22 -28.53
C LEU A 182 16.20 0.33 -29.89
N ILE A 183 14.91 -0.03 -29.95
CA ILE A 183 14.10 0.08 -31.17
C ILE A 183 14.00 1.55 -31.62
N PHE A 184 13.70 2.45 -30.70
CA PHE A 184 13.66 3.89 -30.97
C PHE A 184 15.04 4.41 -31.38
N ALA A 185 16.11 4.04 -30.67
CA ALA A 185 17.50 4.39 -30.99
C ALA A 185 17.85 4.08 -32.47
N LEU A 186 17.50 2.88 -32.93
CA LEU A 186 17.76 2.41 -34.30
C LEU A 186 16.84 3.07 -35.33
N ALA A 187 15.55 3.26 -35.00
CA ALA A 187 14.58 3.93 -35.87
C ALA A 187 14.92 5.41 -36.09
N GLY A 188 15.33 6.12 -35.03
CA GLY A 188 15.70 7.52 -35.08
C GLY A 188 16.90 7.79 -35.99
N ARG A 189 17.86 6.86 -36.07
CA ARG A 189 19.01 6.97 -36.98
C ARG A 189 18.57 6.97 -38.46
N ARG A 190 17.65 6.07 -38.83
CA ARG A 190 17.08 6.04 -40.20
C ARG A 190 16.24 7.27 -40.53
N VAL A 191 15.49 7.80 -39.55
CA VAL A 191 14.64 8.99 -39.75
C VAL A 191 15.48 10.27 -39.83
N ALA A 192 16.51 10.41 -39.00
CA ALA A 192 17.42 11.56 -39.00
C ALA A 192 18.26 11.66 -40.29
N GLU A 193 18.62 10.52 -40.89
CA GLU A 193 19.32 10.47 -42.19
C GLU A 193 18.38 10.82 -43.37
N ARG A 194 17.08 10.55 -43.24
CA ARG A 194 16.11 10.69 -44.34
C ARG A 194 15.37 12.03 -44.37
N VAL A 195 15.23 12.71 -43.23
CA VAL A 195 14.38 13.91 -43.11
C VAL A 195 15.24 15.17 -42.87
N ARG A 196 15.59 15.88 -43.96
CA ARG A 196 16.35 17.15 -43.89
C ARG A 196 15.62 18.27 -43.12
N GLY A 197 14.28 18.25 -43.07
CA GLY A 197 13.46 19.22 -42.32
C GLY A 197 13.53 19.10 -40.79
N PHE A 198 14.06 17.99 -40.27
CA PHE A 198 14.24 17.80 -38.83
C PHE A 198 15.39 18.65 -38.27
N ARG A 199 16.37 19.01 -39.11
CA ARG A 199 17.50 19.89 -38.73
C ARG A 199 17.11 21.37 -38.63
N THR A 200 16.09 21.82 -39.37
CA THR A 200 15.68 23.24 -39.36
C THR A 200 14.75 23.60 -38.18
N HIS A 201 14.04 22.63 -37.60
CA HIS A 201 13.12 22.83 -36.47
C HIS A 201 13.68 22.39 -35.10
N GLN A 202 15.00 22.19 -34.99
CA GLN A 202 15.66 21.69 -33.78
C GLN A 202 15.35 22.49 -32.52
N ARG A 203 15.29 23.82 -32.64
CA ARG A 203 14.97 24.70 -31.51
C ARG A 203 13.52 24.55 -31.06
N GLY A 204 12.59 24.40 -31.99
CA GLY A 204 11.18 24.16 -31.69
C GLY A 204 10.98 22.83 -30.97
N ILE A 205 11.60 21.76 -31.47
CA ILE A 205 11.49 20.42 -30.87
C ILE A 205 12.05 20.38 -29.45
N ARG A 206 13.19 21.04 -29.19
CA ARG A 206 13.80 21.13 -27.84
C ARG A 206 12.89 21.89 -26.86
N ILE A 207 12.32 23.02 -27.28
CA ILE A 207 11.44 23.83 -26.44
C ILE A 207 10.13 23.09 -26.16
N THR A 208 9.51 22.49 -27.16
CA THR A 208 8.29 21.68 -26.98
C THR A 208 8.54 20.50 -26.04
N GLY A 209 9.67 19.80 -26.18
CA GLY A 209 10.05 18.73 -25.26
C GLY A 209 10.23 19.20 -23.81
N GLY A 210 10.86 20.36 -23.60
CA GLY A 210 10.98 20.98 -22.27
C GLY A 210 9.64 21.38 -21.65
N ILE A 211 8.73 21.97 -22.44
CA ILE A 211 7.37 22.33 -21.98
C ILE A 211 6.58 21.09 -21.58
N VAL A 212 6.62 20.02 -22.39
CA VAL A 212 5.92 18.77 -22.08
C VAL A 212 6.49 18.11 -20.81
N MET A 213 7.80 18.14 -20.59
CA MET A 213 8.43 17.64 -19.37
C MET A 213 7.97 18.39 -18.11
N ILE A 214 7.90 19.73 -18.17
CA ILE A 214 7.44 20.54 -17.03
C ILE A 214 5.95 20.30 -16.77
N ALA A 215 5.13 20.22 -17.83
CA ALA A 215 3.71 19.91 -17.71
C ALA A 215 3.48 18.53 -17.05
N LEU A 216 4.30 17.54 -17.40
CA LEU A 216 4.24 16.21 -16.82
C LEU A 216 4.72 16.19 -15.36
N ALA A 217 5.77 16.93 -15.03
CA ALA A 217 6.24 17.09 -13.65
C ALA A 217 5.17 17.77 -12.77
N ALA A 218 4.48 18.79 -13.29
CA ALA A 218 3.33 19.39 -12.62
C ALA A 218 2.15 18.39 -12.47
N GLY A 219 1.92 17.55 -13.49
CA GLY A 219 0.95 16.46 -13.42
C GLY A 219 1.28 15.44 -12.33
N LEU A 220 2.55 15.12 -12.10
CA LEU A 220 2.99 14.21 -11.03
C LEU A 220 2.72 14.76 -9.62
N VAL A 221 2.79 16.08 -9.43
CA VAL A 221 2.46 16.74 -8.14
C VAL A 221 0.99 16.52 -7.77
N VAL A 222 0.09 16.53 -8.76
CA VAL A 222 -1.35 16.34 -8.54
C VAL A 222 -1.82 14.88 -8.72
N ASN A 223 -0.89 13.92 -8.85
CA ASN A 223 -1.18 12.51 -9.13
C ASN A 223 -2.01 12.28 -10.43
N LEU A 224 -1.83 13.16 -11.43
CA LEU A 224 -2.54 13.09 -12.71
C LEU A 224 -2.28 11.78 -13.47
N PRO A 225 -1.07 11.19 -13.47
CA PRO A 225 -0.82 9.91 -14.15
C PRO A 225 -1.65 8.77 -13.58
N GLN A 226 -1.89 8.74 -12.26
CA GLN A 226 -2.75 7.78 -11.60
C GLN A 226 -4.22 7.99 -11.98
N LEU A 227 -4.63 9.24 -12.21
CA LEU A 227 -5.96 9.61 -12.65
C LEU A 227 -6.19 9.28 -14.14
N LEU A 228 -5.18 9.46 -14.99
CA LEU A 228 -5.18 9.10 -16.41
C LEU A 228 -5.09 7.58 -16.62
N GLN A 229 -4.28 6.85 -15.84
CA GLN A 229 -4.24 5.39 -15.87
C GLN A 229 -5.59 4.75 -15.49
N ARG A 230 -6.39 5.42 -14.66
CA ARG A 230 -7.78 5.02 -14.35
C ARG A 230 -8.78 5.32 -15.47
N LEU A 231 -8.44 6.19 -16.42
CA LEU A 231 -9.30 6.60 -17.54
C LEU A 231 -8.96 5.88 -18.86
N VAL A 232 -7.79 5.23 -18.96
CA VAL A 232 -7.42 4.41 -20.13
C VAL A 232 -8.12 3.05 -20.00
N PRO A 233 -8.89 2.59 -21.01
CA PRO A 233 -9.55 1.29 -21.00
C PRO A 233 -8.58 0.15 -20.72
N ASP A 234 -9.02 -0.71 -19.82
CA ASP A 234 -8.29 -1.77 -19.13
C ASP A 234 -7.91 -2.94 -20.07
N TYR A 235 -7.00 -2.71 -21.02
CA TYR A 235 -6.51 -3.77 -21.92
C TYR A 235 -5.51 -4.71 -21.23
N THR A 236 -4.96 -4.28 -20.09
CA THR A 236 -4.03 -5.05 -19.26
C THR A 236 -4.76 -6.02 -18.33
N SER A 237 -5.97 -5.71 -17.85
CA SER A 237 -6.75 -6.66 -17.04
C SER A 237 -7.16 -7.90 -17.81
N ALA A 238 -7.47 -7.80 -19.11
CA ALA A 238 -7.76 -8.97 -19.96
C ALA A 238 -6.57 -9.92 -20.16
N LEU A 239 -5.33 -9.43 -20.02
CA LEU A 239 -4.10 -10.24 -20.00
C LEU A 239 -3.81 -10.74 -18.58
N GLN A 240 -4.09 -9.93 -17.57
CA GLN A 240 -3.94 -10.26 -16.16
C GLN A 240 -4.96 -11.32 -15.70
N ASP A 241 -6.17 -11.35 -16.25
CA ASP A 241 -7.19 -12.37 -16.04
C ASP A 241 -6.85 -13.69 -16.75
N ARG A 242 -6.10 -13.65 -17.86
CA ARG A 242 -5.64 -14.87 -18.56
C ARG A 242 -4.39 -15.50 -17.92
N PHE A 243 -3.63 -14.75 -17.13
CA PHE A 243 -2.42 -15.23 -16.47
C PHE A 243 -2.49 -15.25 -14.93
N GLY A 244 -3.51 -14.60 -14.34
CA GLY A 244 -3.74 -14.48 -12.89
C GLY A 244 -4.69 -15.54 -12.32
N ASN A 245 -5.35 -16.32 -13.18
CA ASN A 245 -6.27 -17.40 -12.77
C ASN A 245 -5.58 -18.76 -12.55
N SER A 246 -4.27 -18.80 -12.28
CA SER A 246 -3.67 -20.01 -11.71
C SER A 246 -4.01 -20.03 -10.23
N GLU A 247 -4.68 -21.08 -9.73
CA GLU A 247 -5.04 -21.29 -8.30
C GLU A 247 -3.88 -20.97 -7.33
N GLN A 248 -2.63 -21.16 -7.75
CA GLN A 248 -1.41 -20.82 -6.98
C GLN A 248 -1.18 -19.33 -6.70
N ILE A 249 -1.78 -18.42 -7.48
CA ILE A 249 -1.65 -16.97 -7.28
C ILE A 249 -2.78 -16.45 -6.39
N THR A 250 -3.97 -17.04 -6.47
CA THR A 250 -5.08 -16.74 -5.56
C THR A 250 -4.75 -17.15 -4.13
N GLU A 251 -4.02 -18.26 -3.95
CA GLU A 251 -3.51 -18.70 -2.63
C GLU A 251 -2.37 -17.80 -2.10
N ALA A 252 -1.61 -17.14 -2.99
CA ALA A 252 -0.52 -16.22 -2.64
C ALA A 252 -0.96 -14.75 -2.45
N LEU A 253 -2.15 -14.39 -2.94
CA LEU A 253 -2.72 -13.04 -2.84
C LEU A 253 -3.78 -12.91 -1.73
N ASP A 254 -4.16 -14.02 -1.11
CA ASP A 254 -4.97 -14.02 0.10
C ASP A 254 -4.05 -13.68 1.29
N LEU A 255 -4.33 -12.57 1.97
CA LEU A 255 -3.46 -11.86 2.93
C LEU A 255 -3.19 -12.60 4.26
N GLY A 256 -3.15 -13.94 4.24
CA GLY A 256 -2.76 -14.81 5.36
C GLY A 256 -2.03 -16.09 4.92
N GLY A 257 -1.38 -16.07 3.75
CA GLY A 257 -0.93 -17.28 3.03
C GLY A 257 0.58 -17.55 2.95
N LEU A 258 1.46 -16.64 3.36
CA LEU A 258 2.91 -16.88 3.24
C LEU A 258 3.43 -17.77 4.37
N VAL A 259 3.64 -19.04 4.06
CA VAL A 259 4.33 -20.00 4.94
C VAL A 259 5.83 -19.72 4.92
N THR A 260 6.40 -19.54 6.10
CA THR A 260 7.82 -19.29 6.36
C THR A 260 8.31 -20.20 7.47
N GLU A 261 9.63 -20.32 7.64
CA GLU A 261 10.20 -21.09 8.75
C GLU A 261 9.74 -20.62 10.13
N GLN A 262 9.36 -19.35 10.29
CA GLN A 262 8.90 -18.81 11.58
C GLN A 262 7.44 -19.14 11.90
N ASN A 263 6.59 -19.41 10.89
CA ASN A 263 5.14 -19.48 11.08
C ASN A 263 4.49 -20.77 10.55
N LYS A 264 5.30 -21.69 10.03
CA LYS A 264 4.83 -22.96 9.47
C LYS A 264 4.07 -23.78 10.50
N ASP A 265 4.50 -23.76 11.76
CA ASP A 265 3.95 -24.60 12.82
C ASP A 265 2.66 -24.02 13.44
N LEU A 266 2.27 -22.79 13.08
CA LEU A 266 1.03 -22.17 13.58
C LEU A 266 -0.23 -22.96 13.20
N ASP A 267 -0.19 -23.75 12.12
CA ASP A 267 -1.31 -24.58 11.68
C ASP A 267 -1.54 -25.82 12.56
N GLN A 268 -0.63 -26.12 13.49
CA GLN A 268 -0.78 -27.18 14.47
C GLN A 268 -1.79 -26.80 15.57
N CYS A 269 -2.05 -25.51 15.77
CA CYS A 269 -3.08 -25.05 16.70
C CYS A 269 -4.44 -24.97 15.98
N THR A 270 -5.47 -25.47 16.65
CA THR A 270 -6.87 -25.33 16.21
C THR A 270 -7.44 -24.02 16.72
N ASN A 271 -8.25 -23.35 15.90
CA ASN A 271 -8.90 -22.11 16.29
C ASN A 271 -9.81 -22.31 17.53
N GLY A 272 -9.50 -21.62 18.62
CA GLY A 272 -10.34 -21.58 19.82
C GLY A 272 -10.32 -22.86 20.63
N ALA A 273 -9.19 -23.57 20.67
CA ALA A 273 -9.03 -24.74 21.54
C ALA A 273 -9.31 -24.39 23.01
N THR A 274 -9.89 -25.33 23.76
CA THR A 274 -10.19 -25.18 25.20
C THR A 274 -9.08 -25.72 26.12
N GLU A 275 -8.03 -26.26 25.51
CA GLU A 275 -6.84 -26.83 26.13
C GLU A 275 -5.59 -26.28 25.42
N LEU A 276 -4.47 -26.17 26.16
CA LEU A 276 -3.22 -25.67 25.61
C LEU A 276 -2.67 -26.63 24.53
N GLN A 277 -2.35 -26.08 23.38
CA GLN A 277 -1.68 -26.76 22.27
C GLN A 277 -0.23 -26.29 22.18
N SER A 278 0.54 -26.75 21.20
CA SER A 278 1.90 -26.27 20.97
C SER A 278 2.09 -26.12 19.46
N CYS A 279 2.16 -24.89 18.98
CA CYS A 279 2.22 -24.57 17.56
C CYS A 279 3.46 -23.77 17.15
N GLY A 280 4.59 -24.14 17.76
CA GLY A 280 5.90 -23.59 17.45
C GLY A 280 6.20 -22.27 18.15
N VAL A 281 7.43 -21.80 17.96
CA VAL A 281 7.89 -20.51 18.51
C VAL A 281 7.12 -19.37 17.87
N ALA A 282 6.74 -18.38 18.68
CA ALA A 282 6.03 -17.20 18.20
C ALA A 282 6.82 -16.49 17.09
N PRO A 283 6.21 -16.19 15.93
CA PRO A 283 6.86 -15.41 14.89
C PRO A 283 7.21 -14.00 15.37
N ASP A 284 8.23 -13.39 14.80
CA ASP A 284 8.62 -12.03 15.19
C ASP A 284 7.54 -10.99 14.87
N ILE A 285 7.37 -10.02 15.77
CA ILE A 285 6.64 -8.78 15.50
C ILE A 285 7.58 -7.87 14.69
N ARG A 286 7.29 -7.72 13.39
CA ARG A 286 8.18 -7.07 12.42
C ARG A 286 7.46 -6.07 11.54
N GLY A 287 8.23 -5.13 11.00
CA GLY A 287 7.69 -4.10 10.09
C GLY A 287 6.75 -3.12 10.79
N ILE A 288 6.92 -2.91 12.09
CA ILE A 288 6.14 -1.95 12.87
C ILE A 288 6.66 -0.54 12.60
N GLN A 289 5.75 0.38 12.26
CA GLN A 289 6.11 1.77 11.95
C GLN A 289 6.30 2.61 13.21
N GLU A 290 5.45 2.40 14.21
CA GLU A 290 5.46 3.15 15.47
C GLU A 290 4.92 2.26 16.59
N TRP A 291 5.42 2.47 17.79
CA TRP A 291 4.91 1.86 19.01
C TRP A 291 4.24 2.92 19.89
N PHE A 292 3.16 2.54 20.55
CA PHE A 292 2.51 3.34 21.59
C PHE A 292 2.52 2.59 22.91
N ASN A 293 2.36 3.33 24.01
CA ASN A 293 2.27 2.78 25.36
C ASN A 293 3.50 1.93 25.78
N THR A 294 4.66 2.19 25.18
CA THR A 294 5.94 1.62 25.60
C THR A 294 6.87 2.72 26.13
N PRO A 295 7.81 2.41 27.02
CA PRO A 295 8.80 3.38 27.49
C PRO A 295 9.52 4.05 26.32
N GLY A 296 9.32 5.36 26.16
CA GLY A 296 9.92 6.13 25.06
C GLY A 296 9.42 5.76 23.65
N ASN A 297 8.28 5.07 23.52
CA ASN A 297 7.80 4.50 22.24
C ASN A 297 8.81 3.53 21.60
N ALA A 298 9.62 2.86 22.43
CA ALA A 298 10.59 1.88 21.95
C ALA A 298 9.91 0.59 21.47
N PRO A 299 10.48 -0.09 20.45
CA PRO A 299 10.02 -1.42 20.03
C PRO A 299 10.19 -2.46 21.13
N ILE A 300 9.32 -3.47 21.13
CA ILE A 300 9.42 -4.65 21.99
C ILE A 300 9.79 -5.86 21.11
N ALA A 301 10.85 -6.58 21.50
CA ALA A 301 11.19 -7.87 20.90
C ALA A 301 10.64 -9.00 21.76
N LEU A 302 10.02 -10.02 21.14
CA LEU A 302 9.42 -11.15 21.87
C LEU A 302 10.44 -11.95 22.68
N ASP A 303 11.70 -11.99 22.24
CA ASP A 303 12.78 -12.66 22.97
C ASP A 303 13.11 -11.98 24.31
N GLU A 304 12.85 -10.67 24.43
CA GLU A 304 13.01 -9.92 25.68
C GLU A 304 11.88 -10.21 26.68
N LEU A 305 10.78 -10.82 26.22
CA LEU A 305 9.62 -11.20 27.03
C LEU A 305 9.67 -12.66 27.48
N ARG A 306 10.76 -13.40 27.21
CA ARG A 306 10.93 -14.76 27.75
C ARG A 306 10.83 -14.75 29.28
N GLY A 307 10.15 -15.74 29.83
CA GLY A 307 9.75 -15.80 31.23
C GLY A 307 8.38 -15.20 31.53
N GLN A 308 7.77 -14.46 30.59
CA GLN A 308 6.43 -13.90 30.72
C GLN A 308 5.45 -14.62 29.80
N VAL A 309 4.18 -14.64 30.17
CA VAL A 309 3.09 -15.05 29.27
C VAL A 309 2.74 -13.86 28.39
N VAL A 310 2.66 -14.05 27.07
CA VAL A 310 2.38 -12.95 26.13
C VAL A 310 1.09 -13.19 25.37
N LEU A 311 0.20 -12.20 25.34
CA LEU A 311 -0.99 -12.19 24.50
C LEU A 311 -0.78 -11.18 23.36
N VAL A 312 -0.77 -11.67 22.12
CA VAL A 312 -0.78 -10.81 20.93
C VAL A 312 -2.22 -10.67 20.44
N ASP A 313 -2.74 -9.46 20.52
CA ASP A 313 -4.11 -9.07 20.14
C ASP A 313 -4.08 -8.28 18.83
N PHE A 314 -4.60 -8.84 17.74
CA PHE A 314 -4.76 -8.15 16.47
C PHE A 314 -6.10 -7.42 16.42
N TRP A 315 -6.05 -6.10 16.23
CA TRP A 315 -7.23 -5.25 16.29
C TRP A 315 -7.18 -4.09 15.29
N ALA A 316 -8.34 -3.49 15.05
CA ALA A 316 -8.50 -2.23 14.32
C ALA A 316 -9.53 -1.38 15.09
N TYR A 317 -9.24 -0.09 15.29
CA TYR A 317 -10.06 0.69 16.22
C TYR A 317 -11.49 0.96 15.71
N SER A 318 -11.73 0.93 14.40
CA SER A 318 -13.08 1.13 13.84
C SER A 318 -13.89 -0.17 13.73
N CYS A 319 -13.28 -1.34 13.97
CA CYS A 319 -13.92 -2.64 13.92
C CYS A 319 -14.79 -2.88 15.16
N ILE A 320 -16.09 -3.11 14.99
CA ILE A 320 -17.01 -3.31 16.11
C ILE A 320 -16.70 -4.57 16.93
N ASN A 321 -16.31 -5.66 16.27
CA ASN A 321 -15.96 -6.91 16.93
C ASN A 321 -14.73 -6.72 17.84
N CYS A 322 -13.76 -5.91 17.38
CA CYS A 322 -12.64 -5.50 18.22
C CYS A 322 -13.11 -4.63 19.39
N GLN A 323 -13.99 -3.64 19.16
CA GLN A 323 -14.49 -2.78 20.24
C GLN A 323 -15.22 -3.55 21.35
N ARG A 324 -15.93 -4.64 21.02
CA ARG A 324 -16.55 -5.54 22.01
C ARG A 324 -15.56 -6.50 22.67
N SER A 325 -14.53 -6.94 21.94
CA SER A 325 -13.48 -7.82 22.47
C SER A 325 -12.48 -7.10 23.40
N ILE A 326 -12.14 -5.84 23.11
CA ILE A 326 -11.08 -5.10 23.80
C ILE A 326 -11.36 -4.91 25.30
N PRO A 327 -12.60 -4.66 25.78
CA PRO A 327 -12.90 -4.63 27.21
C PRO A 327 -12.43 -5.87 27.98
N HIS A 328 -12.53 -7.07 27.37
CA HIS A 328 -12.01 -8.30 27.98
C HIS A 328 -10.47 -8.30 28.03
N VAL A 329 -9.81 -7.89 26.95
CA VAL A 329 -8.34 -7.81 26.88
C VAL A 329 -7.78 -6.79 27.86
N VAL A 330 -8.41 -5.61 27.98
CA VAL A 330 -8.08 -4.58 28.97
C VAL A 330 -8.25 -5.11 30.39
N ALA A 331 -9.33 -5.86 30.65
CA ALA A 331 -9.53 -6.47 31.96
C ALA A 331 -8.47 -7.53 32.29
N TRP A 332 -8.06 -8.36 31.32
CA TRP A 332 -6.99 -9.34 31.51
C TRP A 332 -5.64 -8.68 31.76
N ASP A 333 -5.29 -7.67 30.97
CA ASP A 333 -4.07 -6.89 31.16
C ASP A 333 -4.06 -6.26 32.57
N ALA A 334 -5.14 -5.58 32.97
CA ALA A 334 -5.24 -5.00 34.30
C ALA A 334 -5.17 -6.05 35.44
N ALA A 335 -5.77 -7.22 35.26
CA ALA A 335 -5.82 -8.26 36.29
C ALA A 335 -4.51 -9.05 36.42
N TYR A 336 -3.78 -9.25 35.31
CA TYR A 336 -2.68 -10.23 35.26
C TYR A 336 -1.32 -9.63 34.91
N ARG A 337 -1.21 -8.32 34.61
CA ARG A 337 0.08 -7.68 34.30
C ARG A 337 1.12 -7.88 35.40
N ASP A 338 0.73 -7.68 36.67
CA ASP A 338 1.62 -7.88 37.82
C ASP A 338 1.90 -9.37 38.13
N ALA A 339 1.12 -10.28 37.54
CA ALA A 339 1.29 -11.72 37.67
C ALA A 339 2.16 -12.33 36.56
N GLY A 340 2.64 -11.52 35.60
CA GLY A 340 3.51 -11.96 34.51
C GLY A 340 2.86 -12.07 33.13
N LEU A 341 1.67 -11.48 32.93
CA LEU A 341 1.07 -11.32 31.60
C LEU A 341 1.56 -10.04 30.94
N THR A 342 1.99 -10.12 29.69
CA THR A 342 2.21 -8.97 28.82
C THR A 342 1.28 -9.03 27.62
N VAL A 343 0.46 -7.99 27.43
CA VAL A 343 -0.40 -7.85 26.25
C VAL A 343 0.26 -6.94 25.23
N ILE A 344 0.25 -7.34 23.96
CA ILE A 344 0.68 -6.50 22.83
C ILE A 344 -0.47 -6.40 21.83
N GLY A 345 -1.02 -5.19 21.69
CA GLY A 345 -2.03 -4.89 20.69
C GLY A 345 -1.38 -4.59 19.34
N VAL A 346 -1.42 -5.52 18.39
CA VAL A 346 -1.00 -5.27 17.02
C VAL A 346 -2.15 -4.61 16.26
N HIS A 347 -2.06 -3.29 16.09
CA HIS A 347 -3.04 -2.55 15.31
C HIS A 347 -2.77 -2.75 13.81
N ALA A 348 -3.59 -3.59 13.17
CA ALA A 348 -3.54 -3.87 11.75
C ALA A 348 -4.70 -3.14 11.04
N PRO A 349 -4.43 -2.11 10.22
CA PRO A 349 -5.47 -1.24 9.68
C PRO A 349 -6.28 -1.91 8.57
N GLU A 350 -7.59 -1.84 8.67
CA GLU A 350 -8.53 -2.23 7.62
C GLU A 350 -8.71 -1.11 6.58
N TYR A 351 -8.77 0.14 7.04
CA TYR A 351 -8.96 1.32 6.21
C TYR A 351 -7.72 2.22 6.16
N ALA A 352 -7.58 3.02 5.10
CA ALA A 352 -6.43 3.92 4.95
C ALA A 352 -6.32 4.94 6.09
N PHE A 353 -7.45 5.42 6.62
CA PHE A 353 -7.46 6.38 7.72
C PHE A 353 -6.97 5.78 9.05
N GLU A 354 -6.95 4.46 9.17
CA GLU A 354 -6.44 3.75 10.35
C GLU A 354 -4.92 3.61 10.34
N LYS A 355 -4.25 4.01 9.24
CA LYS A 355 -2.79 4.07 9.18
C LYS A 355 -2.21 5.29 9.88
N GLU A 356 -3.05 6.29 10.17
CA GLU A 356 -2.62 7.54 10.79
C GLU A 356 -2.39 7.35 12.30
N PRO A 357 -1.15 7.51 12.81
CA PRO A 357 -0.82 7.27 14.21
C PRO A 357 -1.70 8.04 15.20
N ARG A 358 -2.10 9.27 14.86
CA ARG A 358 -2.96 10.10 15.72
C ARG A 358 -4.35 9.50 15.90
N ASN A 359 -4.91 8.92 14.84
CA ASN A 359 -6.23 8.29 14.88
C ASN A 359 -6.19 7.03 15.73
N VAL A 360 -5.15 6.20 15.55
CA VAL A 360 -4.97 4.97 16.34
C VAL A 360 -4.78 5.28 17.82
N ARG A 361 -3.99 6.30 18.15
CA ARG A 361 -3.80 6.74 19.54
C ARG A 361 -5.11 7.21 20.18
N ALA A 362 -5.92 7.98 19.44
CA ALA A 362 -7.23 8.42 19.92
C ALA A 362 -8.20 7.24 20.12
N GLY A 363 -8.21 6.28 19.19
CA GLY A 363 -8.99 5.05 19.30
C GLY A 363 -8.57 4.18 20.49
N ALA A 364 -7.27 3.96 20.66
CA ALA A 364 -6.70 3.22 21.79
C ALA A 364 -7.11 3.85 23.13
N GLN A 365 -7.01 5.18 23.23
CA GLN A 365 -7.41 5.90 24.44
C GLN A 365 -8.93 5.78 24.70
N ALA A 366 -9.77 5.89 23.67
CA ALA A 366 -11.22 5.76 23.80
C ALA A 366 -11.64 4.35 24.26
N LEU A 367 -10.84 3.34 23.95
CA LEU A 367 -11.07 1.94 24.31
C LEU A 367 -10.37 1.52 25.62
N GLY A 368 -9.69 2.46 26.29
CA GLY A 368 -9.00 2.17 27.56
C GLY A 368 -7.74 1.32 27.40
N ILE A 369 -7.14 1.28 26.21
CA ILE A 369 -5.92 0.49 25.96
C ILE A 369 -4.71 1.21 26.54
N GLU A 370 -4.16 0.62 27.61
CA GLU A 370 -2.91 1.06 28.26
C GLU A 370 -1.72 0.14 27.99
N TYR A 371 -1.96 -1.08 27.50
CA TYR A 371 -0.91 -2.01 27.11
C TYR A 371 -0.18 -1.55 25.82
N PRO A 372 1.05 -2.05 25.57
CA PRO A 372 1.80 -1.78 24.34
C PRO A 372 0.99 -1.97 23.05
N VAL A 373 1.07 -0.99 22.14
CA VAL A 373 0.43 -1.07 20.83
C VAL A 373 1.48 -0.96 19.73
N ALA A 374 1.47 -1.91 18.80
CA ALA A 374 2.33 -1.95 17.63
C ALA A 374 1.54 -1.58 16.37
N LEU A 375 1.93 -0.51 15.68
CA LEU A 375 1.27 -0.07 14.45
C LEU A 375 1.80 -0.84 13.23
N ASP A 376 1.00 -1.76 12.68
CA ASP A 376 1.37 -2.62 11.54
C ASP A 376 0.73 -2.15 10.21
N ASN A 377 1.06 -0.93 9.77
CA ASN A 377 0.51 -0.30 8.57
C ASN A 377 0.85 -1.02 7.25
N SER A 378 1.89 -1.87 7.27
CA SER A 378 2.30 -2.69 6.15
C SER A 378 1.73 -4.11 6.18
N LEU A 379 0.97 -4.48 7.22
CA LEU A 379 0.48 -5.83 7.46
C LEU A 379 1.62 -6.87 7.51
N ALA A 380 2.82 -6.46 7.93
CA ALA A 380 4.00 -7.31 7.93
C ALA A 380 3.93 -8.33 9.08
N THR A 381 3.50 -7.90 10.26
CA THR A 381 3.28 -8.78 11.42
C THR A 381 2.02 -9.60 11.21
N TRP A 382 0.93 -8.99 10.75
CA TRP A 382 -0.30 -9.69 10.31
C TRP A 382 0.01 -10.87 9.38
N THR A 383 0.79 -10.61 8.32
CA THR A 383 1.20 -11.66 7.38
C THR A 383 2.11 -12.69 8.07
N ASN A 384 3.04 -12.27 8.94
CA ASN A 384 3.96 -13.18 9.62
C ASN A 384 3.22 -14.17 10.53
N TYR A 385 2.18 -13.71 11.21
CA TYR A 385 1.32 -14.53 12.07
C TYR A 385 0.27 -15.34 11.30
N ARG A 386 0.24 -15.21 9.96
CA ARG A 386 -0.78 -15.83 9.09
C ARG A 386 -2.21 -15.47 9.49
N ASN A 387 -2.39 -14.29 10.08
CA ASN A 387 -3.70 -13.84 10.56
C ASN A 387 -4.62 -13.54 9.37
N ARG A 388 -5.94 -13.64 9.60
CA ARG A 388 -6.98 -13.41 8.60
C ARG A 388 -8.20 -12.67 9.15
N TYR A 389 -8.26 -12.42 10.45
CA TYR A 389 -9.47 -11.94 11.12
C TYR A 389 -9.19 -10.82 12.11
N TRP A 390 -10.20 -9.99 12.32
CA TRP A 390 -10.29 -9.00 13.39
C TRP A 390 -11.51 -9.33 14.27
N PRO A 391 -11.36 -9.46 15.60
CA PRO A 391 -10.10 -9.58 16.34
C PRO A 391 -9.42 -10.95 16.12
N ALA A 392 -8.16 -11.06 16.52
CA ALA A 392 -7.47 -12.35 16.64
C ALA A 392 -6.45 -12.34 17.77
N HIS A 393 -6.40 -13.43 18.54
CA HIS A 393 -5.54 -13.59 19.71
C HIS A 393 -4.57 -14.74 19.53
N TYR A 394 -3.30 -14.52 19.87
CA TYR A 394 -2.26 -15.54 19.94
C TYR A 394 -1.66 -15.51 21.34
N LEU A 395 -1.83 -16.60 22.08
CA LEU A 395 -1.32 -16.74 23.43
C LEU A 395 0.00 -17.52 23.39
N ILE A 396 1.02 -16.93 24.02
CA ILE A 396 2.40 -17.39 24.00
C ILE A 396 2.83 -17.66 25.45
N ASP A 397 3.47 -18.79 25.69
CA ASP A 397 4.00 -19.13 27.02
C ASP A 397 5.34 -18.46 27.34
N SER A 398 5.84 -18.71 28.55
CA SER A 398 7.12 -18.20 29.05
C SER A 398 8.34 -18.63 28.23
N ASP A 399 8.24 -19.73 27.48
CA ASP A 399 9.31 -20.22 26.59
C ASP A 399 9.24 -19.59 25.19
N GLY A 400 8.21 -18.77 24.94
CA GLY A 400 7.98 -18.11 23.65
C GLY A 400 7.27 -18.99 22.63
N VAL A 401 6.63 -20.08 23.05
CA VAL A 401 5.89 -21.00 22.19
C VAL A 401 4.43 -20.56 22.14
N VAL A 402 3.83 -20.54 20.95
CA VAL A 402 2.39 -20.28 20.79
C VAL A 402 1.63 -21.50 21.30
N ARG A 403 0.72 -21.27 22.24
CA ARG A 403 -0.04 -22.33 22.93
C ARG A 403 -1.54 -22.29 22.64
N HIS A 404 -2.04 -21.17 22.15
CA HIS A 404 -3.45 -21.02 21.77
C HIS A 404 -3.62 -19.93 20.72
N ILE A 405 -4.53 -20.16 19.78
CA ILE A 405 -4.90 -19.21 18.72
C ILE A 405 -6.42 -19.10 18.71
N ARG A 406 -6.93 -17.87 18.74
CA ARG A 406 -8.35 -17.57 18.64
C ARG A 406 -8.61 -16.52 17.57
N PHE A 407 -9.32 -16.91 16.52
CA PHE A 407 -9.80 -16.01 15.48
C PHE A 407 -11.25 -15.62 15.73
N GLY A 408 -11.54 -14.33 15.57
CA GLY A 408 -12.87 -13.76 15.75
C GLY A 408 -13.21 -13.50 17.22
N GLU A 409 -14.41 -12.94 17.41
CA GLU A 409 -14.96 -12.55 18.71
C GLU A 409 -15.38 -13.76 19.57
N GLY A 410 -15.48 -13.55 20.89
CA GLY A 410 -15.92 -14.56 21.86
C GLY A 410 -14.84 -15.53 22.33
N GLY A 411 -15.25 -16.50 23.15
CA GLY A 411 -14.34 -17.49 23.75
C GLY A 411 -13.45 -16.90 24.85
N TYR A 412 -13.95 -15.86 25.51
CA TYR A 412 -13.21 -15.11 26.54
C TYR A 412 -12.91 -15.98 27.76
N SER A 413 -13.90 -16.72 28.26
CA SER A 413 -13.72 -17.60 29.43
C SER A 413 -12.67 -18.68 29.19
N ASP A 414 -12.65 -19.27 28.00
CA ASP A 414 -11.68 -20.31 27.63
C ASP A 414 -10.29 -19.71 27.48
N THR A 415 -10.17 -18.57 26.80
CA THR A 415 -8.88 -17.89 26.63
C THR A 415 -8.30 -17.42 27.98
N GLU A 416 -9.14 -16.88 28.87
CA GLU A 416 -8.73 -16.47 30.22
C GLU A 416 -8.28 -17.67 31.07
N LYS A 417 -9.00 -18.79 30.99
CA LYS A 417 -8.59 -20.04 31.65
C LYS A 417 -7.17 -20.44 31.22
N LEU A 418 -6.88 -20.40 29.92
CA LEU A 418 -5.57 -20.76 29.38
C LEU A 418 -4.49 -19.73 29.77
N ILE A 419 -4.81 -18.43 29.84
CA ILE A 419 -3.91 -17.39 30.37
C ILE A 419 -3.50 -17.76 31.80
N ARG A 420 -4.48 -18.06 32.66
CA ARG A 420 -4.23 -18.39 34.08
C ARG A 420 -3.41 -19.68 34.24
N GLU A 421 -3.66 -20.67 33.39
CA GLU A 421 -2.89 -21.92 33.36
C GLU A 421 -1.42 -21.65 33.01
N LEU A 422 -1.16 -20.84 31.98
CA LEU A 422 0.21 -20.47 31.60
C LEU A 422 0.92 -19.61 32.66
N LEU A 423 0.21 -18.69 33.31
CA LEU A 423 0.80 -17.88 34.39
C LEU A 423 1.21 -18.77 35.57
N THR A 424 0.37 -19.73 35.95
CA THR A 424 0.69 -20.69 37.02
C THR A 424 1.81 -21.64 36.62
N ALA A 425 1.90 -22.00 35.34
CA ALA A 425 3.00 -22.82 34.81
C ALA A 425 4.33 -22.06 34.79
N ALA A 426 4.31 -20.76 34.48
CA ALA A 426 5.49 -19.90 34.46
C ALA A 426 6.02 -19.60 35.89
N ASP A 427 5.12 -19.34 36.84
CA ASP A 427 5.44 -19.18 38.26
C ASP A 427 4.45 -19.96 39.14
N PRO A 428 4.83 -21.16 39.64
CA PRO A 428 3.98 -21.96 40.51
C PRO A 428 3.62 -21.31 41.85
N THR A 429 4.27 -20.20 42.22
CA THR A 429 4.02 -19.46 43.46
C THR A 429 3.11 -18.25 43.29
N VAL A 430 2.75 -17.92 42.05
CA VAL A 430 1.91 -16.76 41.73
C VAL A 430 0.52 -16.88 42.35
N SER A 431 0.03 -15.79 42.93
CA SER A 431 -1.35 -15.70 43.41
C SER A 431 -2.17 -14.90 42.41
N LEU A 432 -3.05 -15.59 41.67
CA LEU A 432 -3.92 -14.95 40.69
C LEU A 432 -5.20 -14.42 41.34
N PRO A 433 -5.72 -13.25 40.92
CA PRO A 433 -7.04 -12.78 41.34
C PRO A 433 -8.15 -13.74 40.86
N ALA A 434 -9.40 -13.46 41.23
CA ALA A 434 -10.54 -14.12 40.61
C ALA A 434 -10.58 -13.83 39.09
N PRO A 435 -11.18 -14.72 38.27
CA PRO A 435 -11.41 -14.42 36.86
C PRO A 435 -12.18 -13.12 36.66
N THR A 436 -11.93 -12.43 35.55
CA THR A 436 -12.60 -11.18 35.20
C THR A 436 -14.11 -11.39 35.01
N ASP A 437 -14.91 -10.38 35.35
CA ASP A 437 -16.38 -10.43 35.35
C ASP A 437 -16.99 -9.61 34.19
N VAL A 438 -16.21 -9.37 33.13
CA VAL A 438 -16.69 -8.66 31.93
C VAL A 438 -17.75 -9.51 31.24
N ALA A 439 -18.94 -8.94 31.06
CA ALA A 439 -20.05 -9.62 30.40
C ALA A 439 -19.73 -9.91 28.93
N ASP A 440 -19.96 -11.16 28.50
CA ASP A 440 -19.82 -11.56 27.10
C ASP A 440 -21.00 -11.03 26.29
N ALA A 441 -20.74 -10.01 25.47
CA ALA A 441 -21.69 -9.38 24.57
C ALA A 441 -21.58 -9.91 23.12
N THR A 442 -20.91 -11.04 22.89
CA THR A 442 -20.70 -11.60 21.55
C THR A 442 -22.03 -12.01 20.92
N PRO A 443 -22.37 -11.52 19.71
CA PRO A 443 -23.56 -11.97 19.00
C PRO A 443 -23.47 -13.46 18.65
N LEU A 444 -24.60 -14.16 18.63
CA LEU A 444 -24.63 -15.56 18.17
C LEU A 444 -24.19 -15.64 16.70
N SER A 445 -23.33 -16.61 16.37
CA SER A 445 -22.80 -16.78 15.01
C SER A 445 -23.93 -16.97 13.99
N GLY A 446 -23.94 -16.13 12.94
CA GLY A 446 -24.98 -16.12 11.91
C GLY A 446 -26.32 -15.51 12.34
N ALA A 447 -26.42 -14.96 13.56
CA ALA A 447 -27.62 -14.27 14.01
C ALA A 447 -27.68 -12.81 13.51
N THR A 448 -26.57 -12.26 13.01
CA THR A 448 -26.50 -10.89 12.50
C THR A 448 -26.15 -10.85 11.01
N THR A 449 -26.54 -9.76 10.35
CA THR A 449 -26.07 -9.42 9.00
C THR A 449 -24.52 -9.40 8.98
N PRO A 450 -23.87 -9.99 7.95
CA PRO A 450 -22.43 -9.84 7.77
C PRO A 450 -22.03 -8.38 7.53
N GLU A 451 -20.80 -8.00 7.87
CA GLU A 451 -20.30 -6.64 7.61
C GLU A 451 -20.53 -6.25 6.14
N SER A 452 -21.22 -5.12 5.95
CA SER A 452 -21.65 -4.67 4.64
C SER A 452 -20.72 -3.57 4.16
N TYR A 453 -19.65 -3.96 3.45
CA TYR A 453 -18.69 -3.04 2.86
C TYR A 453 -19.30 -2.25 1.70
N LEU A 454 -19.10 -0.93 1.73
CA LEU A 454 -19.58 -0.02 0.69
C LEU A 454 -18.51 0.27 -0.36
N GLY A 455 -17.23 0.13 -0.02
CA GLY A 455 -16.14 0.25 -0.99
C GLY A 455 -16.22 -0.81 -2.09
N THR A 456 -15.88 -0.44 -3.33
CA THR A 456 -16.07 -1.32 -4.51
C THR A 456 -15.24 -2.61 -4.46
N THR A 457 -14.18 -2.65 -3.66
CA THR A 457 -13.25 -3.79 -3.60
C THR A 457 -13.76 -4.93 -2.72
N LYS A 458 -14.57 -4.63 -1.69
CA LYS A 458 -15.03 -5.61 -0.69
C LYS A 458 -16.54 -5.80 -0.65
N GLN A 459 -17.32 -5.04 -1.42
CA GLN A 459 -18.78 -5.15 -1.42
C GLN A 459 -19.23 -6.56 -1.82
N VAL A 460 -20.19 -7.13 -1.09
CA VAL A 460 -20.72 -8.49 -1.33
C VAL A 460 -22.24 -8.55 -1.42
N ASN A 461 -22.95 -7.56 -0.87
CA ASN A 461 -24.39 -7.58 -0.68
C ASN A 461 -25.09 -6.31 -1.19
N PHE A 462 -24.58 -5.70 -2.26
CA PHE A 462 -25.27 -4.64 -2.97
C PHE A 462 -26.47 -5.20 -3.77
N ALA A 463 -27.65 -4.62 -3.56
CA ALA A 463 -28.92 -5.08 -4.15
C ALA A 463 -29.45 -4.20 -5.30
N GLY A 464 -28.66 -3.24 -5.80
CA GLY A 464 -29.06 -2.43 -6.96
C GLY A 464 -28.81 -3.14 -8.29
N ALA A 465 -29.51 -2.69 -9.35
CA ALA A 465 -29.36 -3.23 -10.69
C ALA A 465 -28.18 -2.61 -11.45
N GLU A 466 -27.69 -1.46 -10.99
CA GLU A 466 -26.61 -0.71 -11.61
C GLU A 466 -25.24 -1.35 -11.37
N LYS A 467 -24.31 -1.11 -12.29
CA LYS A 467 -22.93 -1.57 -12.14
C LYS A 467 -22.26 -0.90 -10.94
N TYR A 468 -21.82 -1.70 -9.98
CA TYR A 468 -21.08 -1.23 -8.81
C TYR A 468 -19.56 -1.21 -9.10
N SER A 469 -19.05 -0.08 -9.58
CA SER A 469 -17.63 0.08 -9.91
C SER A 469 -17.13 1.48 -9.58
N ALA A 470 -15.81 1.63 -9.40
CA ALA A 470 -15.19 2.89 -8.98
C ALA A 470 -15.38 4.00 -10.02
N ALA A 471 -16.49 4.72 -9.90
CA ALA A 471 -16.94 5.78 -10.79
C ALA A 471 -18.00 6.64 -10.08
N THR A 472 -18.29 7.81 -10.65
CA THR A 472 -19.46 8.58 -10.24
C THR A 472 -20.67 8.13 -11.05
N SER A 473 -21.67 7.58 -10.37
CA SER A 473 -22.84 6.97 -10.98
C SER A 473 -24.12 7.38 -10.25
N ARG A 474 -25.25 7.36 -10.98
CA ARG A 474 -26.57 7.53 -10.39
C ARG A 474 -27.16 6.16 -10.10
N PHE A 475 -27.71 6.00 -8.89
CA PHE A 475 -28.34 4.78 -8.41
C PHE A 475 -29.80 5.04 -8.05
N ARG A 476 -30.62 4.00 -8.18
CA ARG A 476 -32.03 4.02 -7.78
C ARG A 476 -32.28 2.91 -6.76
N LEU A 477 -33.02 3.25 -5.71
CA LEU A 477 -33.50 2.24 -4.76
C LEU A 477 -34.45 1.28 -5.49
N PRO A 478 -34.23 -0.04 -5.37
CA PRO A 478 -35.12 -1.02 -5.98
C PRO A 478 -36.47 -1.04 -5.23
N SER A 479 -37.54 -1.47 -5.92
CA SER A 479 -38.86 -1.61 -5.27
C SER A 479 -38.88 -2.73 -4.22
N GLU A 480 -38.13 -3.81 -4.49
CA GLU A 480 -37.92 -4.94 -3.59
C GLU A 480 -36.42 -5.10 -3.34
N GLN A 481 -36.03 -5.41 -2.10
CA GLN A 481 -34.64 -5.55 -1.70
C GLN A 481 -34.50 -6.83 -0.85
N PRO A 482 -33.52 -7.70 -1.13
CA PRO A 482 -33.26 -8.88 -0.31
C PRO A 482 -32.96 -8.51 1.15
N ALA A 483 -33.13 -9.48 2.05
CA ALA A 483 -32.61 -9.35 3.42
C ALA A 483 -31.07 -9.19 3.39
N ASP A 484 -30.52 -8.64 4.48
CA ASP A 484 -29.06 -8.56 4.69
C ASP A 484 -28.30 -7.90 3.53
N SER A 485 -28.88 -6.85 2.95
CA SER A 485 -28.37 -6.19 1.75
C SER A 485 -28.54 -4.68 1.81
N PHE A 486 -27.74 -3.95 1.03
CA PHE A 486 -27.85 -2.49 0.90
C PHE A 486 -28.12 -2.06 -0.54
N ALA A 487 -28.81 -0.93 -0.70
CA ALA A 487 -29.03 -0.28 -1.99
C ALA A 487 -28.79 1.22 -1.91
N LEU A 488 -28.43 1.83 -3.04
CA LEU A 488 -28.10 3.25 -3.14
C LEU A 488 -29.19 4.01 -3.90
N GLY A 489 -29.52 5.21 -3.44
CA GLY A 489 -30.35 6.19 -4.10
C GLY A 489 -29.60 7.51 -4.28
N GLY A 490 -29.71 8.13 -5.45
CA GLY A 490 -29.08 9.43 -5.73
C GLY A 490 -27.79 9.30 -6.56
N GLN A 491 -26.95 10.34 -6.56
CA GLN A 491 -25.66 10.31 -7.24
C GLN A 491 -24.53 10.07 -6.23
N TRP A 492 -23.70 9.09 -6.54
CA TRP A 492 -22.65 8.60 -5.66
C TRP A 492 -21.32 8.55 -6.41
N THR A 493 -20.25 8.95 -5.73
CA THR A 493 -18.88 8.68 -6.15
C THR A 493 -18.39 7.46 -5.38
N LEU A 494 -18.24 6.34 -6.08
CA LEU A 494 -17.77 5.09 -5.48
C LEU A 494 -16.23 5.03 -5.53
N GLY A 495 -15.60 4.86 -4.38
CA GLY A 495 -14.17 4.58 -4.23
C GLY A 495 -13.92 3.10 -3.89
N THR A 496 -12.64 2.73 -3.81
CA THR A 496 -12.25 1.34 -3.50
C THR A 496 -12.57 0.95 -2.06
N GLN A 497 -12.45 1.89 -1.11
CA GLN A 497 -12.68 1.68 0.33
C GLN A 497 -13.96 2.33 0.87
N SER A 498 -14.42 3.41 0.24
CA SER A 498 -15.58 4.19 0.72
C SER A 498 -16.41 4.74 -0.44
N ILE A 499 -17.61 5.21 -0.10
CA ILE A 499 -18.52 5.90 -1.01
C ILE A 499 -18.89 7.26 -0.44
N GLU A 500 -19.17 8.22 -1.32
CA GLU A 500 -19.58 9.57 -0.93
C GLU A 500 -20.66 10.09 -1.89
N ALA A 501 -21.61 10.87 -1.38
CA ALA A 501 -22.59 11.55 -2.21
C ALA A 501 -21.89 12.52 -3.18
N ALA A 502 -22.22 12.46 -4.46
CA ALA A 502 -21.48 13.21 -5.48
C ALA A 502 -21.61 14.74 -5.24
N PRO A 503 -20.50 15.50 -5.29
CA PRO A 503 -20.53 16.94 -5.03
C PRO A 503 -21.51 17.70 -5.92
N GLY A 504 -22.35 18.55 -5.31
CA GLY A 504 -23.31 19.40 -6.02
C GLY A 504 -24.60 18.71 -6.49
N THR A 505 -24.86 17.47 -6.05
CA THR A 505 -25.97 16.64 -6.56
C THR A 505 -27.10 16.39 -5.55
N GLY A 506 -26.99 16.98 -4.35
CA GLY A 506 -27.86 16.73 -3.20
C GLY A 506 -27.30 15.66 -2.27
N ASN A 507 -28.11 15.22 -1.30
CA ASN A 507 -27.73 14.14 -0.40
C ASN A 507 -27.86 12.78 -1.10
N GLY A 508 -26.98 11.85 -0.76
CA GLY A 508 -27.09 10.45 -1.14
C GLY A 508 -27.95 9.68 -0.13
N GLU A 509 -28.70 8.69 -0.59
CA GLU A 509 -29.51 7.81 0.24
C GLU A 509 -28.99 6.37 0.19
N ILE A 510 -28.89 5.71 1.33
CA ILE A 510 -28.55 4.29 1.46
C ILE A 510 -29.67 3.59 2.20
N ARG A 511 -30.30 2.60 1.58
CA ARG A 511 -31.29 1.74 2.26
C ARG A 511 -30.64 0.42 2.62
N LEU A 512 -30.67 0.09 3.90
CA LEU A 512 -30.12 -1.14 4.46
C LEU A 512 -31.27 -2.01 4.98
N ASN A 513 -31.36 -3.24 4.48
CA ASN A 513 -32.14 -4.31 5.09
C ASN A 513 -31.18 -5.14 5.95
N TYR A 514 -31.46 -5.27 7.23
CA TYR A 514 -30.56 -5.89 8.21
C TYR A 514 -31.28 -6.87 9.13
N THR A 515 -30.48 -7.67 9.82
CA THR A 515 -30.80 -8.57 10.91
C THR A 515 -29.78 -8.29 12.01
N ALA A 516 -30.15 -7.55 13.06
CA ALA A 516 -29.23 -7.20 14.15
C ALA A 516 -29.99 -6.64 15.36
N ALA A 517 -29.34 -6.62 16.52
CA ALA A 517 -29.80 -5.85 17.68
C ALA A 517 -29.23 -4.43 17.64
N GLU A 518 -28.03 -4.27 17.09
CA GLU A 518 -27.32 -3.01 16.91
C GLU A 518 -26.88 -2.82 15.45
N VAL A 519 -27.10 -1.62 14.90
CA VAL A 519 -26.55 -1.23 13.60
C VAL A 519 -25.66 -0.02 13.76
N ARG A 520 -24.43 -0.14 13.27
CA ARG A 520 -23.44 0.93 13.28
C ARG A 520 -22.91 1.17 11.88
N MET A 521 -22.32 2.35 11.67
CA MET A 521 -21.77 2.75 10.38
C MET A 521 -20.42 3.43 10.56
N VAL A 522 -19.43 3.00 9.78
CA VAL A 522 -18.09 3.59 9.77
C VAL A 522 -18.09 4.79 8.84
N LEU A 523 -17.87 5.97 9.40
CA LEU A 523 -17.99 7.26 8.72
C LEU A 523 -16.74 8.13 8.92
N ALA A 524 -16.42 8.93 7.90
CA ALA A 524 -15.40 9.98 7.95
C ALA A 524 -15.90 11.28 7.30
N GLY A 525 -15.16 12.36 7.52
CA GLY A 525 -15.46 13.68 6.94
C GLY A 525 -16.25 14.56 7.89
N SER A 526 -17.05 15.47 7.34
CA SER A 526 -17.82 16.43 8.13
C SER A 526 -19.21 16.64 7.55
N GLY A 527 -20.24 16.48 8.36
CA GLY A 527 -21.62 16.76 7.99
C GLY A 527 -22.64 16.03 8.86
N THR A 528 -23.91 16.41 8.70
CA THR A 528 -25.02 15.80 9.45
C THR A 528 -25.63 14.64 8.66
N VAL A 529 -25.47 13.42 9.17
CA VAL A 529 -26.09 12.22 8.62
C VAL A 529 -27.48 12.04 9.24
N THR A 530 -28.49 11.80 8.42
CA THR A 530 -29.86 11.53 8.91
C THR A 530 -30.17 10.06 8.79
N VAL A 531 -30.64 9.44 9.87
CA VAL A 531 -31.08 8.04 9.87
C VAL A 531 -32.60 8.03 10.00
N ASN A 532 -33.28 7.22 9.18
CA ASN A 532 -34.72 7.03 9.22
C ASN A 532 -35.01 5.54 9.44
N VAL A 533 -35.64 5.22 10.57
CA VAL A 533 -36.06 3.87 10.94
C VAL A 533 -37.58 3.90 11.10
N ASN A 534 -38.30 3.16 10.25
CA ASN A 534 -39.78 3.08 10.29
C ASN A 534 -40.52 4.44 10.32
N GLY A 535 -39.94 5.49 9.72
CA GLY A 535 -40.51 6.84 9.68
C GLY A 535 -40.03 7.77 10.79
N GLU A 536 -39.35 7.25 11.81
CA GLU A 536 -38.70 8.03 12.86
C GLU A 536 -37.30 8.48 12.40
N ARG A 537 -37.04 9.79 12.48
CA ARG A 537 -35.79 10.38 12.00
C ARG A 537 -34.90 10.81 13.16
N SER A 538 -33.65 10.38 13.12
CA SER A 538 -32.57 10.86 13.99
C SER A 538 -31.46 11.49 13.16
N SER A 539 -30.60 12.29 13.79
CA SER A 539 -29.48 12.95 13.13
C SER A 539 -28.19 12.74 13.91
N ILE A 540 -27.12 12.49 13.19
CA ILE A 540 -25.79 12.19 13.72
C ILE A 540 -24.82 13.19 13.11
N GLU A 541 -24.12 13.93 13.97
CA GLU A 541 -23.08 14.86 13.52
C GLU A 541 -21.76 14.11 13.32
N VAL A 542 -21.32 14.01 12.07
CA VAL A 542 -20.03 13.40 11.71
C VAL A 542 -18.98 14.49 11.68
N SER A 543 -17.93 14.31 12.47
CA SER A 543 -16.75 15.18 12.46
C SER A 543 -15.56 14.51 13.15
N GLY A 544 -14.36 15.07 12.97
CA GLY A 544 -13.16 14.62 13.68
C GLY A 544 -12.54 13.34 13.12
N VAL A 545 -12.02 12.49 14.01
CA VAL A 545 -11.38 11.23 13.65
C VAL A 545 -12.45 10.27 13.09
N PRO A 546 -12.23 9.67 11.91
CA PRO A 546 -13.13 8.64 11.38
C PRO A 546 -13.38 7.55 12.40
N ARG A 547 -14.63 7.11 12.57
CA ARG A 547 -15.00 6.10 13.59
C ARG A 547 -16.32 5.41 13.26
N SER A 548 -16.66 4.39 14.05
CA SER A 548 -17.96 3.73 14.03
C SER A 548 -19.01 4.53 14.81
N TYR A 549 -20.11 4.89 14.17
CA TYR A 549 -21.25 5.60 14.74
C TYR A 549 -22.44 4.66 14.90
N GLU A 550 -23.07 4.68 16.06
CA GLU A 550 -24.31 3.94 16.31
C GLU A 550 -25.47 4.60 15.55
N LEU A 551 -26.18 3.80 14.76
CA LEU A 551 -27.38 4.26 14.04
C LEU A 551 -28.67 3.78 14.72
N LEU A 552 -28.61 2.58 15.31
CA LEU A 552 -29.72 1.92 15.99
C LEU A 552 -29.18 0.95 17.04
N GLY A 553 -29.80 0.94 18.21
CA GLY A 553 -29.63 -0.09 19.24
C GLY A 553 -30.99 -0.53 19.78
N THR A 554 -31.17 -1.84 19.94
CA THR A 554 -32.39 -2.47 20.46
C THR A 554 -32.03 -3.62 21.40
N ASP A 555 -32.98 -4.06 22.23
CA ASP A 555 -32.75 -5.10 23.24
C ASP A 555 -32.62 -6.52 22.64
N ALA A 556 -33.08 -6.75 21.40
CA ALA A 556 -33.12 -8.07 20.79
C ALA A 556 -32.86 -8.00 19.28
N VAL A 557 -32.21 -9.04 18.75
CA VAL A 557 -31.97 -9.19 17.32
C VAL A 557 -33.29 -9.21 16.56
N ALA A 558 -33.43 -8.28 15.61
CA ALA A 558 -34.61 -8.20 14.76
C ALA A 558 -34.23 -7.93 13.30
N THR A 559 -35.11 -8.36 12.39
CA THR A 559 -35.04 -7.96 10.99
C THR A 559 -35.69 -6.60 10.80
N GLY A 560 -35.06 -5.74 10.03
CA GLY A 560 -35.54 -4.38 9.83
C GLY A 560 -34.99 -3.73 8.57
N ALA A 561 -35.49 -2.53 8.30
CA ALA A 561 -34.98 -1.68 7.24
C ALA A 561 -34.74 -0.27 7.80
N LEU A 562 -33.59 0.30 7.47
CA LEU A 562 -33.27 1.68 7.76
C LEU A 562 -32.77 2.39 6.51
N THR A 563 -33.00 3.69 6.46
CA THR A 563 -32.53 4.57 5.40
C THR A 563 -31.59 5.60 6.00
N VAL A 564 -30.37 5.66 5.49
CA VAL A 564 -29.37 6.67 5.87
C VAL A 564 -29.23 7.69 4.75
N THR A 565 -29.34 8.96 5.07
CA THR A 565 -29.13 10.08 4.14
C THR A 565 -27.83 10.78 4.50
N LEU A 566 -26.91 10.84 3.53
CA LEU A 566 -25.56 11.38 3.70
C LEU A 566 -25.38 12.65 2.85
N PRO A 567 -24.89 13.75 3.42
CA PRO A 567 -24.52 14.93 2.64
C PRO A 567 -23.20 14.71 1.89
N PRO A 568 -22.94 15.45 0.80
CA PRO A 568 -21.60 15.53 0.22
C PRO A 568 -20.58 15.98 1.28
N GLY A 569 -19.37 15.41 1.26
CA GLY A 569 -18.33 15.63 2.28
C GLY A 569 -18.27 14.58 3.40
N VAL A 570 -19.26 13.67 3.47
CA VAL A 570 -19.23 12.51 4.38
C VAL A 570 -18.92 11.24 3.59
N GLN A 571 -17.87 10.53 3.99
CA GLN A 571 -17.47 9.25 3.41
C GLN A 571 -18.00 8.10 4.25
N ALA A 572 -18.58 7.12 3.58
CA ALA A 572 -19.15 5.91 4.16
C ALA A 572 -18.35 4.67 3.79
N PHE A 573 -17.94 3.87 4.77
CA PHE A 573 -17.05 2.73 4.56
C PHE A 573 -17.78 1.39 4.65
N SER A 574 -18.47 1.13 5.76
CA SER A 574 -19.24 -0.10 5.97
C SER A 574 -20.38 0.10 6.97
N PHE A 575 -21.34 -0.82 6.96
CA PHE A 575 -22.22 -1.09 8.09
C PHE A 575 -21.71 -2.29 8.87
N THR A 576 -21.74 -2.17 10.19
CA THR A 576 -21.34 -3.21 11.14
C THR A 576 -22.48 -3.46 12.12
N PHE A 577 -22.50 -4.65 12.72
CA PHE A 577 -23.67 -5.17 13.43
C PHE A 577 -23.29 -5.74 14.80
N GLY A 578 -24.25 -5.73 15.71
CA GLY A 578 -24.18 -6.29 17.06
C GLY A 578 -25.47 -6.94 17.48
#